data_AF-A0A4U0HAL2-F1
#
_entry.id   AF-A0A4U0HAL2-F1
#
_cell.length_a   1.000
_cell.length_b   1.000
_cell.length_c   1.000
_cell.angle_alpha   90.00
_cell.angle_beta   90.00
_cell.angle_gamma   90.00
#
_symmetry.space_group_name_H-M   'P 1'
#
loop_
_entity.id
_entity.type
_entity.pdbx_description
1 polymer ?
#
loop_
_entity_poly.entity_id
_entity_poly.type
_entity_poly.pdbx_seq_one_letter_code
_entity_poly.pdbx_strand_id
1 'polypeptide(L)' 'MHNEEKQSSKQNETVAAALRRKLDAVYSAIRDWMSPSKDQHTVVQILIFILKLPVLLLILAVSPVFILLMGIVVLIAL' A
#
# COMPACT_ATOMS: atom_id res chain seq x y z
N MET A 1 14.60 -25.33 26.52
CA MET A 1 13.48 -24.41 26.20
C MET A 1 13.89 -22.94 26.05
N HIS A 2 14.97 -22.44 26.69
CA HIS A 2 15.35 -21.01 26.63
C HIS A 2 16.04 -20.54 25.33
N ASN A 3 16.47 -21.46 24.44
CA ASN A 3 17.18 -21.11 23.20
C ASN A 3 16.23 -20.85 22.01
N GLU A 4 15.03 -21.44 22.02
CA GLU A 4 14.06 -21.33 20.91
C GLU A 4 13.34 -19.97 20.92
N GLU A 5 13.06 -19.40 22.10
CA GLU A 5 12.48 -18.05 22.22
C GLU A 5 13.42 -16.95 21.72
N LYS A 6 14.74 -17.04 21.98
CA LYS A 6 15.71 -16.06 21.48
C LYS A 6 15.90 -16.12 19.96
N GLN A 7 15.78 -17.30 19.36
CA GLN A 7 15.80 -17.43 17.89
C GLN A 7 14.52 -16.89 17.26
N SER A 8 13.35 -17.17 17.85
CA SER A 8 12.06 -16.64 17.40
C SER A 8 12.01 -15.10 17.48
N SER A 9 12.48 -14.50 18.58
CA SER A 9 12.52 -13.03 18.72
C SER A 9 13.43 -12.37 17.68
N LYS A 10 14.64 -12.90 17.43
CA LYS A 10 15.54 -12.37 16.39
C LYS A 10 14.97 -12.52 14.99
N GLN A 11 14.29 -13.63 14.71
CA GLN A 11 13.65 -13.85 13.42
C GLN A 11 12.49 -12.86 13.21
N ASN A 12 11.66 -12.63 14.23
CA ASN A 12 10.55 -11.67 14.18
C ASN A 12 11.04 -10.23 13.98
N GLU A 13 12.14 -9.84 14.61
CA GLU A 13 12.79 -8.55 14.40
C GLU A 13 13.28 -8.37 12.95
N THR A 14 13.86 -9.44 12.39
CA THR A 14 14.38 -9.45 11.02
C THR A 14 13.24 -9.39 9.99
N VAL A 15 12.15 -10.12 10.23
CA VAL A 15 10.94 -10.10 9.38
C VAL A 15 10.26 -8.75 9.45
N ALA A 16 10.07 -8.17 10.65
CA ALA A 16 9.50 -6.84 10.81
C ALA A 16 10.34 -5.76 10.12
N ALA A 17 11.68 -5.83 10.22
CA ALA A 17 12.57 -4.92 9.52
C ALA A 17 12.48 -5.06 7.99
N ALA A 18 12.36 -6.30 7.48
CA ALA A 18 12.18 -6.56 6.05
C ALA A 18 10.83 -6.04 5.52
N LEU A 19 9.74 -6.24 6.28
CA LEU A 19 8.41 -5.70 5.98
C LEU A 19 8.43 -4.18 5.95
N ARG A 20 9.05 -3.55 6.96
CA ARG A 20 9.14 -2.09 7.05
C ARG A 20 9.90 -1.49 5.87
N ARG A 21 11.01 -2.11 5.45
CA ARG A 21 11.74 -1.68 4.24
C ARG A 21 10.90 -1.80 2.97
N LYS A 22 10.14 -2.88 2.83
CA LYS A 22 9.22 -3.05 1.69
C LYS A 22 8.11 -2.00 1.71
N LEU A 23 7.53 -1.74 2.88
CA LEU A 23 6.50 -0.71 3.06
C LEU A 23 7.04 0.69 2.76
N ASP A 24 8.24 1.03 3.24
CA ASP A 24 8.88 2.32 2.95
C ASP A 24 9.15 2.50 1.46
N ALA A 25 9.60 1.44 0.76
CA ALA A 25 9.83 1.47 -0.68
C ALA A 25 8.52 1.62 -1.49
N VAL A 26 7.45 0.94 -1.05
CA VAL A 26 6.13 1.11 -1.68
C VAL A 26 5.59 2.52 -1.41
N TYR A 27 5.75 3.02 -0.19
CA TYR A 27 5.32 4.36 0.19
C TYR A 27 6.04 5.44 -0.60
N SER A 28 7.37 5.35 -0.76
CA SER A 28 8.13 6.30 -1.58
C SER A 28 7.70 6.24 -3.05
N ALA A 29 7.49 5.05 -3.60
CA ALA A 29 7.02 4.88 -4.98
C ALA A 29 5.62 5.51 -5.19
N ILE A 30 4.69 5.30 -4.27
CA ILE A 30 3.35 5.91 -4.32
C ILE A 30 3.47 7.44 -4.17
N ARG A 31 4.32 7.92 -3.27
CA ARG A 31 4.53 9.34 -3.04
C ARG A 31 5.08 10.05 -4.28
N ASP A 32 6.11 9.47 -4.91
CA ASP A 32 6.67 10.00 -6.15
C ASP A 32 5.65 9.93 -7.29
N TRP A 33 4.87 8.86 -7.36
CA TRP A 33 3.81 8.74 -8.36
C TRP A 33 2.69 9.76 -8.15
N MET A 34 2.34 10.10 -6.90
CA MET A 34 1.28 11.07 -6.60
C MET A 34 1.78 12.52 -6.64
N SER A 35 3.09 12.74 -6.55
CA SER A 35 3.69 14.07 -6.55
C SER A 35 3.37 14.81 -7.86
N PRO A 36 2.74 15.99 -7.80
CA PRO A 36 2.52 16.80 -8.98
C PRO A 36 3.85 17.34 -9.49
N SER A 37 4.06 17.27 -10.81
CA SER A 37 5.27 17.81 -11.43
C SER A 37 5.24 19.34 -11.34
N LYS A 38 6.21 19.92 -10.62
CA LYS A 38 6.26 21.36 -10.31
C LYS A 38 6.40 22.27 -11.54
N ASP A 39 6.85 21.72 -12.66
CA ASP A 39 7.11 22.45 -13.91
C ASP A 39 6.02 22.27 -14.98
N GLN A 40 4.89 21.64 -14.65
CA GLN A 40 3.81 21.39 -15.62
C GLN A 40 2.68 22.41 -15.49
N HIS A 41 2.20 22.90 -16.64
CA HIS A 41 0.98 23.72 -16.72
C HIS A 41 -0.22 22.98 -16.08
N THR A 42 -1.09 23.73 -15.39
CA THR A 42 -2.26 23.22 -14.66
C THR A 42 -3.12 22.23 -15.46
N VAL A 43 -3.27 22.47 -16.77
CA VAL A 43 -4.05 21.60 -17.67
C VAL A 43 -3.43 20.20 -17.80
N VAL A 44 -2.10 20.11 -17.89
CA VAL A 44 -1.37 18.84 -18.01
C VAL A 44 -1.48 18.06 -16.69
N GLN A 45 -1.41 18.75 -15.56
CA GLN A 45 -1.58 18.13 -14.24
C GLN A 45 -2.98 17.52 -14.06
N ILE A 46 -4.03 18.21 -14.50
CA ILE A 46 -5.41 17.71 -14.47
C ILE A 46 -5.56 16.50 -15.39
N LEU A 47 -5.00 16.55 -16.61
CA LEU A 47 -5.07 15.43 -17.56
C LEU A 47 -4.37 14.18 -17.01
N ILE A 48 -3.19 14.34 -16.39
CA ILE A 48 -2.47 13.25 -15.72
C ILE A 48 -3.27 12.72 -14.52
N PHE A 49 -3.91 13.60 -13.74
CA PHE A 49 -4.73 13.19 -12.60
C PHE A 49 -5.93 12.34 -13.04
N ILE A 50 -6.64 12.76 -14.10
CA ILE A 50 -7.74 11.99 -14.70
C ILE A 50 -7.25 10.62 -15.18
N LEU A 51 -6.03 10.54 -15.74
CA LEU A 51 -5.47 9.26 -16.19
C LEU A 51 -5.01 8.36 -15.03
N LYS A 52 -4.53 8.96 -13.92
CA LYS A 52 -4.09 8.22 -12.71
C LYS A 52 -5.27 7.71 -11.88
N LEU A 53 -6.41 8.40 -11.89
CA LEU A 53 -7.62 8.03 -11.12
C LEU A 53 -8.11 6.60 -11.39
N PRO A 54 -8.29 6.16 -12.66
CA PRO A 54 -8.69 4.79 -12.98
C PRO A 54 -7.71 3.75 -12.46
N VAL A 55 -6.40 4.03 -12.57
CA VAL A 55 -5.35 3.13 -12.07
C VAL A 55 -5.43 3.03 -10.55
N LEU A 56 -5.64 4.16 -9.85
CA LEU A 56 -5.79 4.18 -8.40
C LEU A 56 -7.05 3.41 -7.94
N LEU A 57 -8.16 3.57 -8.66
CA LEU A 57 -9.39 2.81 -8.40
C LEU A 57 -9.20 1.31 -8.63
N LEU A 58 -8.47 0.92 -9.68
CA LEU A 58 -8.17 -0.48 -9.96
C LEU A 58 -7.31 -1.09 -8.85
N ILE A 59 -6.25 -0.40 -8.43
CA ILE A 59 -5.40 -0.83 -7.30
C ILE A 59 -6.23 -0.98 -6.02
N LEU A 60 -7.14 -0.03 -5.77
CA LEU A 60 -8.02 -0.08 -4.60
C LEU A 60 -8.99 -1.27 -4.67
N ALA A 61 -9.60 -1.54 -5.82
CA ALA A 61 -10.56 -2.62 -6.00
C ALA A 61 -9.93 -4.01 -5.81
N VAL A 62 -8.67 -4.19 -6.22
CA VAL A 62 -7.92 -5.44 -6.04
C VAL A 62 -7.18 -5.49 -4.69
N SER A 63 -7.24 -4.40 -3.92
CA SER A 63 -6.59 -4.34 -2.61
C SER A 63 -7.16 -5.41 -1.68
N PRO A 64 -6.31 -6.19 -0.99
CA PRO A 64 -6.76 -7.19 -0.02
C PRO A 64 -7.62 -6.57 1.09
N VAL A 65 -7.40 -5.28 1.42
CA VAL A 65 -8.22 -4.53 2.39
C VAL A 65 -9.65 -4.34 1.88
N PHE A 66 -9.82 -4.02 0.60
CA PHE A 66 -11.14 -3.82 0.00
C PHE A 66 -11.93 -5.13 -0.06
N ILE A 67 -11.25 -6.23 -0.43
CA ILE A 67 -11.84 -7.58 -0.42
C ILE A 67 -12.27 -7.97 1.00
N LEU A 68 -11.43 -7.70 2.01
CA LEU A 68 -11.74 -7.96 3.41
C LEU A 68 -12.97 -7.16 3.87
N LEU A 69 -13.02 -5.87 3.56
CA LEU A 69 -14.16 -4.99 3.86
C LEU A 69 -15.45 -5.49 3.22
N MET A 70 -15.42 -5.82 1.93
CA MET A 70 -16.59 -6.36 1.23
C MET A 70 -17.04 -7.68 1.85
N GLY A 71 -16.10 -8.56 2.22
CA GLY A 71 -16.42 -9.80 2.95
C GLY A 71 -17.12 -9.54 4.28
N ILE A 72 -16.64 -8.59 5.08
CA ILE A 72 -17.27 -8.21 6.35
C ILE A 72 -18.69 -7.65 6.11
N VAL A 73 -18.85 -6.77 5.13
CA VAL A 73 -20.17 -6.19 4.79
C VAL A 73 -21.16 -7.29 4.40
N VAL A 74 -20.75 -8.22 3.53
CA VAL A 74 -21.58 -9.37 3.14
C VAL A 74 -21.93 -10.24 4.35
N LEU A 75 -20.97 -10.46 5.26
CA LEU A 75 -21.19 -11.27 6.46
C LEU A 75 -22.20 -10.64 7.43
N ILE A 76 -22.24 -9.31 7.54
CA ILE A 76 -23.21 -8.59 8.38
C ILE A 76 -24.59 -8.55 7.71
N ALA A 77 -24.62 -8.48 6.38
CA ALA A 77 -25.85 -8.41 5.61
C ALA A 77 -26.58 -9.76 5.47
N LEU A 78 -25.90 -10.87 5.77
CA LEU A 78 -26.44 -12.24 5.77
C LEU A 78 -27.08 -12.59 7.12
#